data_AF-A0A2A9PKF2-F1
#
_entry.id   AF-A0A2A9PKF2-F1
#
_cell.length_a   1.000
_cell.length_b   1.000
_cell.length_c   1.000
_cell.angle_alpha   90.00
_cell.angle_beta   90.00
_cell.angle_gamma   90.00
#
_symmetry.space_group_name_H-M   'P 1'
#
loop_
_entity.id
_entity.type
_entity.pdbx_description
1 polymer ?
#
loop_
_entity_poly.entity_id
_entity_poly.type
_entity_poly.pdbx_seq_one_letter_code
_entity_poly.pdbx_strand_id
1 'polypeptide(L)'
;MEHPVQDIGSVIASLATGSPTEQQATLQTYFLSDASFSHPLCRVPSFPKGTVPFAPAVDSRAVILQIYRWYRTLSPHIDISVDSAVFDKRTGRLFVEIHQTFAIWFLPLYRARLRLITLLHLRPCNSPDSAEDGRSAATGRERSRYFIANQEDLASDVVRVAAV
;
A
#
# COMPACT_ATOMS: atom_id res chain seq x y z
N MET A 1 5.69 10.63 -2.45
CA MET A 1 5.37 10.78 -3.89
C MET A 1 5.39 12.25 -4.24
N GLU A 2 6.08 12.60 -5.32
CA GLU A 2 6.04 13.95 -5.89
C GLU A 2 4.94 14.06 -6.94
N HIS A 3 4.74 13.00 -7.72
CA HIS A 3 3.74 12.91 -8.76
C HIS A 3 2.91 11.64 -8.55
N PRO A 4 1.91 11.64 -7.65
CA PRO A 4 1.23 10.42 -7.21
C PRO A 4 0.73 9.51 -8.33
N VAL A 5 0.19 10.08 -9.41
CA VAL A 5 -0.31 9.32 -10.58
C VAL A 5 0.82 8.61 -11.35
N GLN A 6 2.01 9.21 -11.42
CA GLN A 6 3.16 8.64 -12.14
C GLN A 6 3.94 7.68 -11.25
N ASP A 7 4.07 8.01 -9.96
CA ASP A 7 4.88 7.27 -9.00
C ASP A 7 4.20 5.94 -8.60
N ILE A 8 2.87 5.92 -8.50
CA ILE A 8 2.13 4.83 -7.84
C ILE A 8 2.31 3.45 -8.47
N GLY A 9 2.45 3.37 -9.80
CA GLY A 9 2.69 2.11 -10.49
C GLY A 9 3.95 1.42 -10.01
N SER A 10 5.04 2.19 -9.89
CA SER A 10 6.31 1.68 -9.36
C SER A 10 6.21 1.28 -7.89
N VAL A 11 5.47 2.04 -7.09
CA VAL A 11 5.27 1.77 -5.65
C VAL A 11 4.52 0.46 -5.44
N ILE A 12 3.41 0.26 -6.15
CA ILE A 12 2.62 -0.98 -6.07
C ILE A 12 3.45 -2.18 -6.54
N ALA A 13 4.17 -2.04 -7.66
CA ALA A 13 5.06 -3.10 -8.15
C ALA A 13 6.13 -3.46 -7.12
N SER A 14 6.85 -2.47 -6.55
CA SER A 14 7.87 -2.72 -5.53
C SER A 14 7.30 -3.36 -4.26
N LEU A 15 6.07 -3.04 -3.85
CA LEU A 15 5.41 -3.66 -2.71
C LEU A 15 4.98 -5.11 -3.00
N ALA A 16 4.40 -5.38 -4.17
CA ALA A 16 3.84 -6.68 -4.50
C ALA A 16 4.87 -7.68 -5.03
N THR A 17 5.93 -7.21 -5.71
CA THR A 17 6.91 -8.06 -6.39
C THR A 17 8.35 -7.87 -5.94
N GLY A 18 8.66 -6.82 -5.18
CA GLY A 18 10.01 -6.55 -4.69
C GLY A 18 10.52 -7.57 -3.67
N SER A 19 11.83 -7.57 -3.48
CA SER A 19 12.52 -8.29 -2.40
C SER A 19 12.11 -7.76 -1.02
N PRO A 20 12.35 -8.51 0.08
CA PRO A 20 12.00 -8.07 1.43
C PRO A 20 12.60 -6.72 1.84
N THR A 21 13.77 -6.38 1.29
CA THR A 21 14.45 -5.10 1.50
C THR A 21 13.80 -3.97 0.68
N GLU A 22 13.46 -4.23 -0.58
CA GLU A 22 12.76 -3.26 -1.44
C GLU A 22 11.36 -2.95 -0.91
N GLN A 23 10.60 -3.95 -0.46
CA GLN A 23 9.29 -3.76 0.17
C GLN A 23 9.40 -2.86 1.40
N GLN A 24 10.40 -3.11 2.25
CA GLN A 24 10.65 -2.32 3.46
C GLN A 24 11.03 -0.88 3.12
N ALA A 25 11.96 -0.68 2.18
CA ALA A 25 12.37 0.65 1.74
C ALA A 25 11.20 1.42 1.10
N THR A 26 10.36 0.73 0.33
CA THR A 26 9.18 1.31 -0.32
C THR A 26 8.16 1.78 0.73
N LEU A 27 7.82 0.95 1.72
CA LEU A 27 6.95 1.38 2.83
C LEU A 27 7.56 2.54 3.61
N GLN A 28 8.86 2.49 3.89
CA GLN A 28 9.54 3.57 4.61
C GLN A 28 9.51 4.91 3.87
N THR A 29 9.56 4.86 2.53
CA THR A 29 9.59 6.04 1.67
C THR A 29 8.21 6.63 1.41
N TYR A 30 7.17 5.79 1.31
CA TYR A 30 5.87 6.20 0.79
C TYR A 30 4.73 6.13 1.80
N PHE A 31 4.84 5.37 2.89
CA PHE A 31 3.80 5.23 3.90
C PHE A 31 4.15 5.99 5.18
N LEU A 32 3.12 6.58 5.80
CA LEU A 32 3.26 7.10 7.16
C LEU A 32 3.52 5.97 8.16
N SER A 33 4.21 6.27 9.25
CA SER A 33 4.45 5.31 10.33
C SER A 33 3.17 4.74 10.93
N ASP A 34 2.12 5.55 11.01
CA ASP A 34 0.78 5.23 11.51
C ASP A 34 -0.23 4.86 10.41
N ALA A 35 0.23 4.46 9.22
CA ALA A 35 -0.66 4.18 8.10
C ALA A 35 -1.62 3.01 8.38
N SER A 36 -2.88 3.17 7.98
CA SER A 36 -3.88 2.09 8.03
C SER A 36 -3.98 1.35 6.69
N PHE A 37 -4.42 0.10 6.78
CA PHE A 37 -4.60 -0.77 5.62
C PHE A 37 -5.89 -1.56 5.76
N SER A 38 -6.74 -1.54 4.74
CA SER A 38 -8.01 -2.26 4.71
C SER A 38 -8.09 -3.02 3.39
N HIS A 39 -8.02 -4.34 3.46
CA HIS A 39 -8.13 -5.23 2.32
C HIS A 39 -9.23 -6.27 2.60
N PRO A 40 -9.88 -6.88 1.57
CA PRO A 40 -10.98 -7.80 1.80
C PRO A 40 -10.64 -9.00 2.70
N LEU A 41 -9.36 -9.36 2.78
CA LEU A 41 -8.87 -10.48 3.60
C LEU A 41 -8.28 -10.07 4.95
N CYS A 42 -7.87 -8.81 5.13
CA CYS A 42 -7.21 -8.37 6.35
C CYS A 42 -7.29 -6.85 6.54
N ARG A 43 -7.18 -6.43 7.80
CA ARG A 43 -7.23 -5.01 8.16
C ARG A 43 -6.17 -4.71 9.22
N VAL A 44 -5.46 -3.60 9.03
CA VAL A 44 -4.52 -3.02 9.99
C VAL A 44 -5.05 -1.65 10.39
N PRO A 45 -5.44 -1.45 11.66
CA PRO A 45 -5.81 -0.12 12.14
C PRO A 45 -4.57 0.79 12.17
N SER A 46 -4.80 2.10 12.10
CA SER A 46 -3.75 3.09 12.35
C SER A 46 -3.37 3.06 13.83
N PHE A 47 -2.09 2.88 14.12
CA PHE A 47 -1.54 3.04 15.47
C PHE A 47 -0.05 3.40 15.43
N PRO A 48 0.42 4.21 16.41
CA PRO A 48 1.81 4.57 16.55
C PRO A 48 2.61 3.51 17.34
N LYS A 49 3.94 3.67 17.35
CA LYS A 49 4.85 2.89 18.20
C LYS A 49 4.46 2.99 19.68
N GLY A 50 4.78 1.95 20.45
CA GLY A 50 4.46 1.86 21.88
C GLY A 50 3.03 1.39 22.18
N THR A 51 2.18 1.19 21.17
CA THR A 51 0.81 0.70 21.34
C THR A 51 0.77 -0.80 21.70
N VAL A 52 1.70 -1.60 21.17
CA VAL A 52 1.72 -3.06 21.37
C VAL A 52 2.53 -3.40 22.64
N PRO A 53 1.93 -4.01 23.67
CA PRO A 53 2.58 -4.19 24.98
C PRO A 53 3.90 -4.97 24.95
N PHE A 54 4.01 -5.95 24.05
CA PHE A 54 5.19 -6.82 23.92
C PHE A 54 6.10 -6.45 22.74
N ALA A 55 5.77 -5.39 21.99
CA ALA A 55 6.52 -4.99 20.80
C ALA A 55 6.50 -3.45 20.63
N PRO A 56 7.19 -2.70 21.52
CA PRO A 56 7.08 -1.25 21.58
C PRO A 56 7.63 -0.54 20.32
N ALA A 57 8.51 -1.19 19.57
CA ALA A 57 9.05 -0.65 18.31
C ALA A 57 8.12 -0.85 17.09
N VAL A 58 7.04 -1.62 17.24
CA VAL A 58 6.12 -1.94 16.15
C VAL A 58 5.08 -0.83 15.99
N ASP A 59 5.02 -0.28 14.79
CA ASP A 59 3.95 0.59 14.32
C ASP A 59 3.05 -0.15 13.32
N SER A 60 1.95 0.47 12.94
CA SER A 60 1.01 -0.08 11.94
C SER A 60 1.68 -0.33 10.59
N ARG A 61 2.61 0.52 10.15
CA ARG A 61 3.41 0.31 8.93
C ARG A 61 4.25 -0.97 8.98
N ALA A 62 4.83 -1.32 10.13
CA ALA A 62 5.58 -2.56 10.28
C ALA A 62 4.68 -3.81 10.16
N VAL A 63 3.42 -3.73 10.59
CA VAL A 63 2.43 -4.80 10.38
C VAL A 63 2.05 -4.91 8.90
N ILE A 64 1.84 -3.79 8.22
CA ILE A 64 1.59 -3.75 6.77
C ILE A 64 2.73 -4.44 6.00
N LEU A 65 3.99 -4.22 6.38
CA LEU A 65 5.14 -4.91 5.78
C LEU A 65 5.01 -6.44 5.88
N GLN A 66 4.57 -6.97 7.02
CA GLN A 66 4.39 -8.42 7.17
C GLN A 66 3.27 -8.97 6.28
N ILE A 67 2.22 -8.18 6.04
CA ILE A 67 1.14 -8.57 5.12
C ILE A 67 1.67 -8.69 3.69
N TYR A 68 2.42 -7.70 3.20
CA TYR A 68 3.02 -7.77 1.86
C TYR A 68 3.99 -8.96 1.71
N ARG A 69 4.79 -9.25 2.75
CA ARG A 69 5.68 -10.42 2.78
C ARG A 69 4.91 -11.73 2.77
N TRP A 70 3.82 -11.80 3.53
CA TRP A 70 2.96 -12.97 3.58
C TRP A 70 2.29 -13.24 2.22
N TYR A 71 1.75 -12.21 1.57
CA TYR A 71 1.17 -12.34 0.23
C TYR A 71 2.19 -12.77 -0.83
N ARG A 72 3.42 -12.24 -0.78
CA ARG A 72 4.51 -12.67 -1.67
C ARG A 72 4.86 -14.14 -1.48
N THR A 73 4.85 -14.62 -0.23
CA THR A 73 5.07 -16.05 0.07
C THR A 73 3.94 -16.92 -0.45
N LEU A 74 2.68 -16.47 -0.32
CA LEU A 74 1.51 -17.18 -0.81
C LEU A 74 1.44 -17.26 -2.34
N SER A 75 1.92 -16.23 -3.02
CA SER A 75 1.97 -16.16 -4.47
C SER A 75 3.33 -15.64 -4.95
N PRO A 76 4.33 -16.52 -5.11
CA PRO A 76 5.67 -16.15 -5.57
C PRO A 76 5.65 -15.56 -6.99
N HIS A 77 4.70 -16.02 -7.81
CA HIS A 77 4.48 -15.56 -9.17
C HIS A 77 3.23 -14.69 -9.21
N ILE A 78 3.40 -13.40 -8.90
CA ILE A 78 2.36 -12.38 -9.07
C ILE A 78 2.72 -11.54 -10.30
N ASP A 79 1.77 -11.42 -11.22
CA ASP A 79 1.79 -10.40 -12.25
C ASP A 79 0.82 -9.30 -11.82
N ILE A 80 1.31 -8.07 -11.70
CA ILE A 80 0.55 -6.91 -11.21
C ILE A 80 0.81 -5.74 -12.14
N SER A 81 -0.25 -5.03 -12.49
CA SER A 81 -0.17 -3.88 -13.37
C SER A 81 -1.27 -2.88 -13.03
N VAL A 82 -0.93 -1.60 -13.18
CA VAL A 82 -1.84 -0.48 -12.93
C VAL A 82 -2.48 -0.09 -14.25
N ASP A 83 -3.80 -0.24 -14.35
CA ASP A 83 -4.56 0.11 -15.54
C ASP A 83 -4.84 1.62 -15.60
N SER A 84 -5.20 2.20 -14.46
CA SER A 84 -5.51 3.62 -14.37
C SER A 84 -5.20 4.17 -12.98
N ALA A 85 -4.85 5.46 -12.90
CA ALA A 85 -4.63 6.16 -11.65
C ALA A 85 -5.18 7.59 -11.75
N VAL A 86 -5.99 8.00 -10.78
CA VAL A 86 -6.63 9.32 -10.75
C VAL A 86 -6.44 9.94 -9.36
N PHE A 87 -5.80 11.12 -9.32
CA PHE A 87 -5.57 11.83 -8.07
C PHE A 87 -6.49 13.04 -7.90
N ASP A 88 -7.42 12.97 -6.96
CA ASP A 88 -8.17 14.13 -6.47
C ASP A 88 -7.36 14.86 -5.40
N LYS A 89 -6.70 15.94 -5.83
CA LYS A 89 -5.91 16.83 -4.96
C LYS A 89 -6.73 17.50 -3.87
N ARG A 90 -8.02 17.77 -4.11
CA ARG A 90 -8.89 18.48 -3.16
C ARG A 90 -9.21 17.61 -1.96
N THR A 91 -9.43 16.32 -2.19
CA THR A 91 -9.71 15.36 -1.11
C THR A 91 -8.48 14.59 -0.66
N GLY A 92 -7.35 14.72 -1.36
CA GLY A 92 -6.15 13.92 -1.12
C GLY A 92 -6.36 12.43 -1.40
N ARG A 93 -7.18 12.08 -2.40
CA ARG A 93 -7.52 10.69 -2.70
C ARG A 93 -6.94 10.27 -4.04
N LEU A 94 -6.20 9.18 -4.05
CA LEU A 94 -5.67 8.56 -5.26
C LEU A 94 -6.41 7.25 -5.49
N PHE A 95 -7.17 7.20 -6.57
CA PHE A 95 -7.86 6.00 -7.03
C PHE A 95 -6.94 5.29 -8.00
N VAL A 96 -6.73 4.00 -7.77
CA VAL A 96 -5.86 3.17 -8.61
C VAL A 96 -6.63 1.93 -9.00
N GLU A 97 -6.75 1.69 -10.29
CA GLU A 97 -7.25 0.43 -10.82
C GLU A 97 -6.07 -0.49 -11.10
N ILE A 98 -6.10 -1.67 -10.51
CA ILE A 98 -5.03 -2.65 -10.56
C ILE A 98 -5.61 -3.97 -11.07
N HIS A 99 -4.95 -4.56 -12.06
CA HIS A 99 -5.15 -5.96 -12.37
C HIS A 99 -4.00 -6.78 -11.80
N GLN A 100 -4.37 -7.87 -11.13
CA GLN A 100 -3.40 -8.79 -10.56
C GLN A 100 -3.76 -10.22 -10.93
N THR A 101 -2.79 -10.95 -11.45
CA THR A 101 -2.86 -12.40 -11.60
C THR A 101 -2.01 -13.02 -10.50
N PHE A 102 -2.66 -13.76 -9.59
CA PHE A 102 -1.95 -14.48 -8.53
C PHE A 102 -2.09 -16.00 -8.71
N ALA A 103 -1.03 -16.71 -8.35
CA ALA A 103 -0.94 -18.16 -8.40
C ALA A 103 -0.60 -18.67 -7.01
N ILE A 104 -1.44 -19.55 -6.48
CA ILE A 104 -1.23 -20.09 -5.12
C ILE A 104 -0.09 -21.10 -5.21
N TRP A 105 1.01 -20.86 -4.49
CA TRP A 105 2.25 -21.64 -4.65
C TRP A 105 2.10 -23.15 -4.42
N PHE A 106 1.16 -23.56 -3.58
CA PHE A 106 0.87 -24.97 -3.28
C PHE A 106 -0.25 -25.58 -4.13
N LEU A 107 -0.85 -24.82 -5.06
CA LEU A 107 -1.88 -25.27 -5.99
C LEU A 107 -1.45 -25.00 -7.44
N PRO A 108 -0.74 -25.93 -8.10
CA PRO A 108 -0.06 -25.68 -9.38
C PRO A 108 -1.00 -25.34 -10.55
N LEU A 109 -2.28 -25.71 -10.48
CA LEU A 109 -3.29 -25.46 -11.51
C LEU A 109 -4.20 -24.26 -11.18
N TYR A 110 -4.01 -23.59 -10.04
CA TYR A 110 -4.83 -22.46 -9.65
C TYR A 110 -4.19 -21.14 -10.07
N ARG A 111 -4.85 -20.43 -11.00
CA ARG A 111 -4.55 -19.04 -11.34
C ARG A 111 -5.83 -18.23 -11.25
N ALA A 112 -5.80 -17.17 -10.47
CA ALA A 112 -6.92 -16.25 -10.34
C ALA A 112 -6.52 -14.87 -10.85
N ARG A 113 -7.39 -14.29 -11.68
CA ARG A 113 -7.29 -12.90 -12.11
C ARG A 113 -8.24 -12.07 -11.26
N LEU A 114 -7.67 -11.09 -10.59
CA LEU A 114 -8.41 -10.13 -9.77
C LEU A 114 -8.31 -8.76 -10.41
N ARG A 115 -9.43 -8.05 -10.36
CA ARG A 115 -9.44 -6.61 -10.53
C ARG A 115 -9.68 -5.98 -9.16
N LEU A 116 -8.80 -5.05 -8.81
CA LEU A 116 -8.79 -4.37 -7.53
C LEU A 116 -8.82 -2.87 -7.77
N ILE A 117 -9.72 -2.19 -7.07
CA ILE A 117 -9.73 -0.74 -6.98
C ILE A 117 -9.11 -0.38 -5.64
N THR A 118 -7.92 0.19 -5.66
CA THR A 118 -7.21 0.67 -4.48
C THR A 118 -7.42 2.17 -4.32
N LEU A 119 -8.04 2.55 -3.21
CA LEU A 119 -8.19 3.92 -2.76
C LEU A 119 -7.09 4.25 -1.75
N LEU A 120 -6.21 5.17 -2.13
CA LEU A 120 -5.15 5.67 -1.25
C LEU A 120 -5.50 7.07 -0.74
N HIS A 121 -5.47 7.25 0.57
CA HIS A 121 -5.53 8.57 1.17
C HIS A 121 -4.11 9.10 1.32
N LEU A 122 -3.84 10.19 0.63
CA LEU A 122 -2.56 10.85 0.59
C LEU A 122 -2.55 12.08 1.48
N ARG A 123 -1.55 12.16 2.37
CA ARG A 123 -1.31 13.31 3.23
C ARG A 123 -0.07 14.07 2.74
N PRO A 124 -0.15 15.39 2.52
CA PRO A 124 1.03 16.20 2.27
C PRO A 124 1.80 16.39 3.58
N CYS A 125 3.03 15.91 3.66
CA CYS A 125 3.92 16.19 4.79
C CYS A 125 5.38 16.24 4.33
N ASN A 126 6.27 16.62 5.25
CA ASN A 126 7.70 16.73 4.97
C ASN A 126 8.46 15.44 5.35
N SER A 127 7.87 14.60 6.22
CA SER A 127 8.47 13.37 6.71
C SER A 127 7.40 12.29 7.00
N PRO A 128 7.70 10.99 6.74
CA PRO A 128 6.79 9.87 7.02
C PRO A 128 6.61 9.54 8.52
N ASP A 129 7.54 10.00 9.36
CA ASP A 129 7.52 9.73 10.81
C ASP A 129 6.94 10.91 11.62
N SER A 130 6.47 11.97 10.95
CA SER A 130 5.74 13.06 11.60
C SER A 130 4.36 12.54 12.04
N ALA A 131 4.28 12.07 13.28
CA ALA A 131 3.02 11.87 13.99
C ALA A 131 2.22 13.18 13.98
N GLU A 132 0.89 13.08 14.11
CA GLU A 132 -0.09 14.17 14.03
C GLU A 132 0.25 15.44 14.83
N ASP A 133 1.18 16.26 14.35
CA ASP A 133 1.26 17.66 14.75
C ASP A 133 0.23 18.41 13.92
N GLY A 134 -0.99 18.48 14.46
CA GLY A 134 -2.11 19.25 13.92
C GLY A 134 -1.86 20.76 13.81
N ARG A 135 -0.62 21.23 13.82
CA ARG A 135 -0.21 22.63 13.60
C ARG A 135 1.21 22.66 13.03
N SER A 136 1.33 22.62 11.71
CA SER A 136 2.42 23.36 11.06
C SER A 136 1.90 23.96 9.77
N ALA A 137 1.45 25.19 9.95
CA ALA A 137 1.25 26.14 8.88
C ALA A 137 2.52 26.19 8.03
N ALA A 138 2.28 26.19 6.72
CA ALA A 138 3.20 26.51 5.65
C ALA A 138 4.27 27.53 6.06
N THR A 139 5.48 27.03 6.33
CA THR A 139 6.69 27.85 6.28
C THR A 139 7.72 27.08 5.45
N GLY A 140 7.98 27.58 4.25
CA GLY A 140 8.94 27.00 3.31
C GLY A 140 8.28 26.28 2.15
N ARG A 141 8.53 26.82 0.94
CA ARG A 141 8.13 26.28 -0.36
C ARG A 141 8.96 25.03 -0.71
N GLU A 142 9.02 24.05 0.18
CA GLU A 142 9.41 22.70 -0.21
C GLU A 142 8.20 22.04 -0.87
N ARG A 143 8.40 21.41 -2.04
CA ARG A 143 7.32 20.66 -2.70
C ARG A 143 6.84 19.59 -1.72
N SER A 144 5.67 19.81 -1.11
CA SER A 144 5.11 18.87 -0.15
C SER A 144 5.00 17.49 -0.79
N ARG A 145 5.69 16.51 -0.22
CA ARG A 145 5.61 15.13 -0.68
C ARG A 145 4.33 14.52 -0.14
N TYR A 146 3.68 13.71 -0.97
CA TYR A 146 2.50 12.96 -0.58
C TYR A 146 2.91 11.60 -0.01
N PHE A 147 2.35 11.26 1.15
CA PHE A 147 2.55 9.97 1.82
C PHE A 147 1.20 9.27 1.97
N ILE A 148 1.22 7.95 1.90
CA ILE A 148 0.03 7.10 2.05
C ILE A 148 -0.26 6.98 3.55
N ALA A 149 -1.41 7.53 3.94
CA ALA A 149 -1.94 7.46 5.30
C ALA A 149 -2.95 6.32 5.48
N ASN A 150 -3.68 5.98 4.42
CA ASN A 150 -4.63 4.88 4.41
C ASN A 150 -4.66 4.23 3.03
N GLN A 151 -4.66 2.91 3.00
CA GLN A 151 -4.88 2.11 1.80
C GLN A 151 -6.14 1.28 1.98
N GLU A 152 -7.12 1.47 1.09
CA GLU A 152 -8.36 0.71 1.04
C GLU A 152 -8.47 -0.02 -0.29
N ASP A 153 -8.49 -1.34 -0.22
CA ASP A 153 -8.53 -2.21 -1.38
C ASP A 153 -9.95 -2.78 -1.52
N LEU A 154 -10.59 -2.47 -2.64
CA LEU A 154 -11.94 -2.91 -2.98
C LEU A 154 -11.85 -3.92 -4.12
N ALA A 155 -12.20 -5.17 -3.84
CA ALA A 155 -12.34 -6.18 -4.89
C ALA A 155 -13.55 -5.80 -5.76
N SER A 156 -13.30 -5.42 -7.02
CA SER A 156 -14.37 -5.11 -7.97
C SER A 156 -14.92 -6.38 -8.60
N ASP A 157 -14.05 -7.33 -8.97
CA ASP A 157 -14.45 -8.63 -9.51
C ASP A 157 -13.37 -9.71 -9.28
N VAL A 158 -13.83 -10.93 -8.92
CA VAL A 158 -13.02 -12.16 -9.01
C VAL A 158 -13.40 -12.87 -10.30
N VAL A 159 -12.63 -12.66 -11.37
CA VAL A 159 -12.84 -13.44 -12.60
C VAL A 159 -12.31 -14.86 -12.33
N ARG A 160 -13.23 -15.78 -12.05
CA ARG A 160 -12.90 -17.18 -11.72
C ARG A 160 -12.15 -17.86 -12.87
N VAL A 161 -10.91 -18.21 -12.55
CA VAL A 161 -10.13 -19.43 -12.87
C VAL A 161 -10.60 -20.26 -14.07
N ALA A 162 -9.76 -20.31 -15.11
CA ALA A 162 -9.69 -21.48 -15.97
C ALA A 162 -8.88 -22.55 -15.21
N ALA A 163 -9.57 -23.60 -14.71
CA ALA A 163 -8.89 -24.85 -14.44
C ALA A 163 -8.58 -25.46 -15.81
N VAL A 164 -7.31 -25.72 -16.09
CA VAL A 164 -6.88 -26.54 -17.23
C VAL A 164 -6.62 -27.94 -16.70
#